data_AF-A0A837LCF2-F1
#
_entry.id   AF-A0A837LCF2-F1
#
_cell.length_a   1.000
_cell.length_b   1.000
_cell.length_c   1.000
_cell.angle_alpha   90.00
_cell.angle_beta   90.00
_cell.angle_gamma   90.00
#
_symmetry.space_group_name_H-M   'P 1'
#
loop_
_entity.id
_entity.type
_entity.pdbx_description
1 polymer ?
#
loop_
_entity_poly.entity_id
_entity_poly.type
_entity_poly.pdbx_seq_one_letter_code
_entity_poly.pdbx_strand_id
1 'polypeptide(L)'
;MNNLSVAFFRTILSGVATLTIFLSAFLITLAIQMWAQEGVPPLENIKFVVMLFFVVIMLLTISLCLKIFLDMVVSSRNYKILIKGNSSVHQ
;
A
#
# COMPACT_ATOMS: atom_id res chain seq x y z
N MET A 1 -13.66 5.04 17.77
CA MET A 1 -13.69 5.17 16.30
C MET A 1 -14.44 3.98 15.73
N ASN A 2 -15.44 4.28 14.90
CA ASN A 2 -16.52 3.39 14.49
C ASN A 2 -15.94 2.31 13.56
N ASN A 3 -16.45 1.08 13.60
CA ASN A 3 -15.95 -0.05 12.80
C ASN A 3 -15.82 0.27 11.29
N LEU A 4 -16.63 1.22 10.83
CA LEU A 4 -16.67 1.78 9.49
C LEU A 4 -15.36 2.45 9.06
N SER A 5 -14.67 3.15 9.96
CA SER A 5 -13.41 3.85 9.65
C SER A 5 -12.28 2.86 9.39
N VAL A 6 -12.18 1.78 10.18
CA VAL A 6 -11.19 0.72 9.96
C VAL A 6 -11.46 -0.06 8.68
N ALA A 7 -12.73 -0.33 8.37
CA ALA A 7 -13.13 -0.94 7.10
C ALA A 7 -12.72 -0.06 5.91
N PHE A 8 -12.96 1.25 5.99
CA PHE A 8 -12.60 2.21 4.95
C PHE A 8 -11.09 2.26 4.68
N PHE A 9 -10.26 2.36 5.72
CA PHE A 9 -8.81 2.32 5.56
C PHE A 9 -8.31 0.98 4.99
N ARG A 10 -8.95 -0.13 5.36
CA ARG A 10 -8.62 -1.46 4.83
C ARG A 10 -8.96 -1.56 3.34
N THR A 11 -10.10 -1.01 2.92
CA THR A 11 -10.50 -0.96 1.50
C THR A 11 -9.56 -0.07 0.69
N ILE A 12 -9.19 1.11 1.20
CA ILE A 12 -8.20 1.98 0.54
C ILE A 12 -6.87 1.26 0.41
N LEU A 13 -6.38 0.65 1.49
CA LEU A 13 -5.10 -0.05 1.49
C LEU A 13 -5.09 -1.20 0.48
N SER A 14 -6.19 -1.94 0.37
CA SER A 14 -6.36 -2.98 -0.67
C SER A 14 -6.34 -2.39 -2.08
N GLY A 15 -7.05 -1.29 -2.31
CA GLY A 15 -7.08 -0.61 -3.62
C GLY A 15 -5.72 -0.07 -4.05
N VAL A 16 -4.98 0.55 -3.12
CA VAL A 16 -3.63 1.07 -3.37
C VAL A 16 -2.66 -0.09 -3.64
N ALA A 17 -2.79 -1.21 -2.94
CA ALA A 17 -1.99 -2.41 -3.22
C ALA A 17 -2.25 -2.97 -4.63
N THR A 18 -3.52 -3.06 -5.06
CA THR A 18 -3.87 -3.51 -6.41
C THR A 18 -3.31 -2.56 -7.49
N LEU A 19 -3.42 -1.24 -7.28
CA LEU A 19 -2.82 -0.24 -8.17
C LEU A 19 -1.30 -0.39 -8.25
N THR A 20 -0.65 -0.65 -7.13
CA THR A 20 0.80 -0.84 -7.07
C THR A 20 1.24 -2.08 -7.86
N ILE A 21 0.50 -3.19 -7.75
CA ILE A 21 0.76 -4.42 -8.53
C ILE A 21 0.58 -4.15 -10.03
N PHE A 22 -0.49 -3.45 -10.41
CA PHE A 22 -0.73 -3.09 -11.81
C PHE A 22 0.39 -2.20 -12.38
N LEU A 23 0.80 -1.16 -11.65
CA LEU A 23 1.94 -0.31 -12.05
C LEU A 23 3.25 -1.10 -12.14
N SER A 24 3.47 -2.06 -11.24
CA SER A 24 4.65 -2.93 -11.28
C SER A 24 4.66 -3.83 -12.52
N ALA A 25 3.53 -4.44 -12.88
CA ALA A 25 3.41 -5.21 -14.11
C ALA A 25 3.64 -4.36 -15.37
N PHE A 26 3.15 -3.12 -15.35
CA PHE A 26 3.38 -2.16 -16.42
C PHE A 26 4.87 -1.79 -16.55
N LEU A 27 5.57 -1.57 -15.43
CA LEU A 27 7.02 -1.33 -15.42
C LEU A 27 7.82 -2.52 -15.99
N ILE A 28 7.45 -3.75 -15.64
CA ILE A 28 8.10 -4.95 -16.19
C ILE A 28 7.90 -5.02 -17.71
N THR A 29 6.69 -4.71 -18.18
CA THR A 29 6.38 -4.68 -19.62
C THR A 29 7.22 -3.63 -20.35
N LEU A 30 7.36 -2.42 -19.78
CA LEU A 30 8.21 -1.38 -20.33
C LEU A 30 9.69 -1.77 -20.33
N ALA A 31 10.17 -2.44 -19.27
CA ALA A 31 11.53 -2.95 -19.20
C ALA A 31 11.82 -3.97 -20.31
N ILE A 32 10.87 -4.87 -20.59
CA ILE A 32 10.97 -5.84 -21.70
C ILE A 32 10.96 -5.11 -23.05
N GLN A 33 10.11 -4.10 -23.24
CA GLN A 33 10.10 -3.31 -24.46
C GLN A 33 11.43 -2.57 -24.69
N MET A 34 11.99 -1.95 -23.65
CA MET A 34 13.30 -1.29 -23.75
C MET A 34 14.43 -2.29 -24.01
N TRP A 35 14.33 -3.52 -23.49
CA TRP A 35 15.32 -4.57 -23.74
C TRP A 35 15.23 -5.18 -25.15
N ALA A 36 14.02 -5.29 -25.70
CA ALA A 36 13.77 -5.82 -27.04
C ALA A 36 14.09 -4.82 -28.16
N GLN A 37 14.21 -3.52 -27.86
CA GLN A 37 14.69 -2.54 -28.82
C GLN A 37 16.22 -2.61 -28.89
N GLU A 38 16.76 -3.18 -29.98
CA GLU A 38 18.18 -3.12 -30.32
C GLU A 38 18.59 -1.70 -30.70
N GLY A 39 18.78 -0.84 -29.70
CA GLY A 39 19.17 0.57 -29.85
C GLY A 39 19.01 1.34 -28.54
N VAL A 40 19.70 2.49 -28.41
CA VAL A 40 19.55 3.36 -27.23
C VAL A 40 18.08 3.78 -27.13
N PRO A 41 17.35 3.39 -26.06
CA PRO A 41 15.94 3.73 -25.94
C PRO A 41 15.78 5.25 -25.88
N PRO A 42 14.74 5.82 -26.51
CA PRO A 42 14.54 7.25 -26.53
C PRO A 42 14.50 7.80 -25.10
N LEU A 43 15.18 8.93 -24.89
CA LEU A 43 15.43 9.53 -23.57
C LEU A 43 14.11 9.80 -22.80
N GLU A 44 13.01 9.99 -23.53
CA GLU A 44 11.65 10.13 -23.00
C GLU A 44 11.14 8.85 -22.30
N ASN A 45 11.43 7.66 -22.83
CA ASN A 45 11.02 6.40 -22.23
C ASN A 45 11.75 6.14 -20.91
N ILE A 46 13.03 6.48 -20.85
CA ILE A 46 13.84 6.38 -19.61
C ILE A 46 13.28 7.32 -18.55
N LYS A 47 13.00 8.59 -18.92
CA LYS A 47 12.39 9.58 -18.01
C LYS A 47 11.04 9.10 -17.47
N PHE A 48 10.21 8.52 -18.33
CA PHE A 48 8.90 8.00 -17.95
C PHE A 48 9.01 6.82 -16.97
N VAL A 49 9.92 5.88 -17.21
CA VAL A 49 10.17 4.73 -16.32
C VAL A 49 10.67 5.18 -14.95
N VAL A 50 11.62 6.12 -14.89
CA VAL A 50 12.11 6.69 -13.63
C VAL A 50 11.00 7.41 -12.86
N MET A 51 10.16 8.17 -13.56
CA MET A 51 9.04 8.88 -12.94
C MET A 51 7.98 7.90 -12.39
N LEU A 52 7.64 6.85 -13.15
CA LEU A 52 6.74 5.78 -12.70
C LEU A 52 7.30 5.02 -11.50
N PHE A 53 8.60 4.74 -11.50
CA PHE A 53 9.25 4.08 -10.37
C PHE A 53 9.13 4.91 -9.09
N PHE A 54 9.31 6.22 -9.18
CA PHE A 54 9.13 7.13 -8.05
C PHE A 54 7.68 7.14 -7.53
N VAL A 55 6.70 7.13 -8.44
CA VAL A 55 5.27 7.04 -8.09
C VAL A 55 4.97 5.74 -7.34
N VAL A 56 5.55 4.61 -7.77
CA VAL A 56 5.40 3.31 -7.09
C VAL A 56 5.99 3.37 -5.68
N ILE A 57 7.18 3.94 -5.49
CA ILE A 57 7.78 4.10 -4.15
C ILE A 57 6.90 4.97 -3.24
N MET A 58 6.34 6.06 -3.75
CA MET A 58 5.42 6.91 -2.99
C MET A 58 4.15 6.15 -2.59
N LEU A 59 3.55 5.38 -3.51
CA LEU A 59 2.38 4.55 -3.21
C LEU A 59 2.68 3.46 -2.17
N LEU A 60 3.85 2.83 -2.24
CA LEU A 60 4.31 1.87 -1.23
C LEU A 60 4.49 2.52 0.13
N THR A 61 5.07 3.72 0.18
CA THR A 61 5.28 4.47 1.42
C THR A 61 3.94 4.83 2.08
N ILE A 62 2.98 5.35 1.31
CA ILE A 62 1.62 5.65 1.79
C ILE A 62 0.93 4.38 2.30
N SER A 63 1.07 3.27 1.57
CA SER A 63 0.50 1.98 1.97
C SER A 63 1.10 1.47 3.29
N LEU A 64 2.42 1.59 3.46
CA LEU A 64 3.10 1.21 4.70
C LEU A 64 2.63 2.06 5.87
N CYS A 65 2.55 3.38 5.69
CA CYS A 65 2.00 4.29 6.68
C CYS A 65 0.57 3.91 7.07
N LEU A 66 -0.33 3.72 6.09
CA LEU A 66 -1.71 3.30 6.36
C LEU A 66 -1.77 1.95 7.10
N LYS A 67 -0.90 1.00 6.76
CA LYS A 67 -0.85 -0.32 7.40
C LYS A 67 -0.46 -0.20 8.88
N ILE A 68 0.56 0.61 9.19
CA ILE A 68 0.99 0.87 10.58
C ILE A 68 -0.13 1.55 11.38
N PHE A 69 -0.79 2.55 10.79
CA PHE A 69 -1.95 3.19 11.42
C PHE A 69 -3.08 2.20 11.69
N LEU A 70 -3.37 1.30 10.75
CA LEU A 70 -4.42 0.30 10.91
C LEU A 70 -4.08 -0.70 12.01
N ASP A 71 -2.82 -1.14 12.08
CA ASP A 71 -2.32 -2.06 13.09
C ASP A 71 -2.40 -1.44 14.49
N MET A 72 -1.96 -0.19 14.64
CA MET A 72 -2.07 0.55 15.89
C MET A 72 -3.52 0.69 16.37
N VAL A 73 -4.46 0.95 15.45
CA VAL A 73 -5.89 1.04 15.78
C VAL A 73 -6.49 -0.32 16.15
N VAL A 74 -6.07 -1.41 15.48
CA VAL A 74 -6.51 -2.77 15.82
C VAL A 74 -5.98 -3.19 17.19
N SER A 75 -4.69 -2.97 17.45
CA SER A 75 -4.05 -3.19 18.74
C SER A 75 -4.73 -2.39 19.86
N SER A 76 -5.09 -1.13 19.55
CA SER A 76 -5.86 -0.25 20.44
C SER A 76 -7.24 -0.84 20.83
N ARG A 77 -7.90 -1.54 19.91
CA ARG A 77 -9.16 -2.20 20.24
C ARG A 77 -8.97 -3.47 21.06
N ASN A 78 -7.91 -4.22 20.79
CA ASN A 78 -7.65 -5.47 21.50
C ASN A 78 -7.35 -5.23 22.99
N TYR A 79 -6.56 -4.19 23.35
CA TYR A 79 -6.35 -3.84 24.76
C TYR A 79 -7.66 -3.44 25.45
N LYS A 80 -8.54 -2.70 24.76
CA LYS A 80 -9.78 -2.19 25.34
C LYS A 80 -10.79 -3.32 25.61
N ILE A 81 -10.78 -4.36 24.78
CA ILE A 81 -11.59 -5.58 24.96
C ILE A 81 -11.06 -6.40 26.14
N LEU A 82 -9.74 -6.58 26.25
CA LEU A 82 -9.12 -7.31 27.37
C LEU A 82 -9.40 -6.65 28.73
N ILE A 83 -9.28 -5.33 28.83
CA ILE A 83 -9.60 -4.60 30.08
C ILE A 83 -11.09 -4.73 30.42
N LYS A 84 -11.99 -4.62 29.43
CA LYS A 84 -13.44 -4.78 29.67
C LYS A 84 -13.81 -6.20 30.10
N GLY A 85 -13.17 -7.22 29.53
CA GLY A 85 -13.35 -8.62 29.91
C GLY A 85 -12.85 -8.91 31.33
N ASN A 86 -11.73 -8.31 31.74
CA ASN A 86 -11.18 -8.50 33.08
C ASN A 86 -12.02 -7.81 34.17
N SER A 87 -12.66 -6.67 33.86
CA SER A 87 -13.61 -6.02 34.78
C SER A 87 -14.92 -6.81 34.96
N SER A 88 -15.38 -7.57 33.96
CA SER A 88 -16.59 -8.39 34.07
C SER A 88 -16.39 -9.73 34.81
N VAL A 89 -15.14 -10.14 35.07
CA VAL A 89 -14.82 -11.36 35.85
C VAL A 89 -14.70 -11.04 37.35
N HIS A 90 -14.62 -9.76 37.72
CA HIS A 90 -14.47 -9.30 39.10
C HIS A 90 -15.74 -8.71 39.73
N GLN A 91 -16.91 -8.87 39.08
CA GLN A 91 -18.23 -8.62 39.66
C GLN A 91 -18.96 -9.93 39.90
#